data_AF-A0A830ZYD3-F1
#
_entry.id   AF-A0A830ZYD3-F1
#
_cell.length_a   1.000
_cell.length_b   1.000
_cell.length_c   1.000
_cell.angle_alpha   90.00
_cell.angle_beta   90.00
_cell.angle_gamma   90.00
#
_symmetry.space_group_name_H-M   'P 1'
#
loop_
_entity.id
_entity.type
_entity.pdbx_description
1 polymer ?
#
loop_
_entity_poly.entity_id
_entity_poly.type
_entity_poly.pdbx_seq_one_letter_code
_entity_poly.pdbx_strand_id
1 'polypeptide(L)'
;MKNSTNDITYEQLTSQETELQDENKEEEEEEEEEESSDFFDPTQIRITTKQITMDLLLKRIKYEEINLNPDFQRNANIWTDKAKSRLIESLLIRIPLPAFYMDATEEEKWLIIDGLQRLSTFKSFILDEKLVLKDLEFLKDLEKKKYSDLSRNYKRRIDEAEFIVYLIEPGTPPKVKYNIFRRINTGGLPLNLQEFRQAINPGQATKILKELANIPEFQKLTSFSQKRKDRMVDHEFILGFIAFTLISYNRYSSEEGRDDFLDQAMKKLNKINENRVQEIKNKFIFAMKAANNIFGKDAFRKITEDGKRKYPINKALFESWSVTLSDLNEQELETLIERKEKVKEVFIKKMQDDSNFLESVSQAATKVPYRFDTIKKIIKEVLSCYNH
;
A
#
# COMPACT_ATOMS: atom_id res chain seq x y z
N MET A 1 12.71 -42.58 39.35
CA MET A 1 11.77 -42.70 38.21
C MET A 1 10.78 -41.55 38.25
N LYS A 2 10.94 -40.60 37.33
CA LYS A 2 9.92 -39.84 36.57
C LYS A 2 10.55 -38.53 36.11
N ASN A 3 10.90 -38.52 34.82
CA ASN A 3 11.22 -37.31 34.06
C ASN A 3 9.93 -36.47 33.95
N SER A 4 10.03 -35.16 34.17
CA SER A 4 9.01 -34.20 33.75
C SER A 4 9.66 -33.29 32.71
N THR A 5 9.48 -33.65 31.45
CA THR A 5 9.66 -32.76 30.30
C THR A 5 8.54 -31.72 30.34
N ASN A 6 8.90 -30.45 30.49
CA ASN A 6 7.98 -29.34 30.28
C ASN A 6 7.88 -29.10 28.77
N ASP A 7 6.79 -29.60 28.18
CA ASP A 7 6.35 -29.23 26.84
C ASP A 7 5.86 -27.78 26.90
N ILE A 8 6.65 -26.86 26.34
CA ILE A 8 6.21 -25.51 26.03
C ILE A 8 5.48 -25.61 24.67
N THR A 9 4.16 -25.57 24.70
CA THR A 9 3.32 -25.56 23.50
C THR A 9 3.38 -24.21 22.78
N TYR A 10 3.28 -24.26 21.45
CA TYR A 10 3.36 -23.16 20.49
C TYR A 10 2.50 -21.92 20.80
N GLU A 11 1.50 -22.03 21.68
CA GLU A 11 0.59 -20.96 22.05
C GLU A 11 1.27 -19.80 22.81
N GLN A 12 2.40 -20.03 23.46
CA GLN A 12 3.07 -18.98 24.27
C GLN A 12 3.92 -18.00 23.45
N LEU A 13 4.27 -18.32 22.20
CA LEU A 13 5.01 -17.42 21.31
C LEU A 13 4.07 -16.60 20.40
N THR A 14 2.89 -17.11 20.07
CA THR A 14 1.84 -16.41 19.31
C THR A 14 1.02 -15.43 20.16
N SER A 15 0.94 -15.64 21.48
CA SER A 15 0.17 -14.79 22.40
C SER A 15 0.77 -13.40 22.64
N GLN A 16 2.09 -13.23 22.48
CA GLN A 16 2.73 -11.90 22.54
C GLN A 16 2.46 -11.04 21.30
N GLU A 17 2.00 -11.61 20.18
CA GLU A 17 1.59 -10.85 19.00
C GLU A 17 0.13 -10.34 19.11
N THR A 18 -0.66 -10.92 20.04
CA THR A 18 -2.10 -10.64 20.18
C THR A 18 -2.40 -9.51 21.19
N GLU A 19 -1.59 -9.34 22.24
CA GLU A 19 -1.86 -8.39 23.33
C GLU A 19 -1.64 -6.90 23.00
N LEU A 20 -1.09 -6.57 21.82
CA LEU A 20 -0.88 -5.18 21.38
C LEU A 20 -1.98 -4.65 20.44
N GLN A 21 -3.06 -5.41 20.22
CA GLN A 21 -4.08 -5.10 19.22
C GLN A 21 -5.33 -4.38 19.77
N ASP A 22 -5.51 -4.30 21.10
CA ASP A 22 -6.79 -3.87 21.69
C ASP A 22 -6.98 -2.35 21.88
N GLU A 23 -5.98 -1.49 21.57
CA GLU A 23 -6.13 -0.03 21.72
C GLU A 23 -6.52 0.73 20.43
N ASN A 24 -6.80 0.05 19.31
CA ASN A 24 -7.00 0.71 18.00
C ASN A 24 -8.46 0.81 17.51
N LYS A 25 -9.45 0.64 18.38
CA LYS A 25 -10.87 0.46 17.99
C LYS A 25 -11.72 1.71 17.78
N GLU A 26 -11.15 2.92 17.80
CA GLU A 26 -11.92 4.14 17.58
C GLU A 26 -11.31 4.94 16.41
N GLU A 27 -12.18 5.31 15.46
CA GLU A 27 -11.93 6.00 14.16
C GLU A 27 -11.71 5.12 12.90
N GLU A 28 -12.38 3.97 12.81
CA GLU A 28 -12.68 3.31 11.53
C GLU A 28 -14.17 3.51 11.17
N GLU A 29 -14.58 4.76 10.89
CA GLU A 29 -15.67 4.98 9.91
C GLU A 29 -15.01 4.97 8.52
N GLU A 30 -14.46 3.82 8.12
CA GLU A 30 -14.06 3.58 6.74
C GLU A 30 -15.31 3.24 5.94
N GLU A 31 -15.46 3.87 4.77
CA GLU A 31 -16.39 3.44 3.72
C GLU A 31 -16.28 1.92 3.63
N GLU A 32 -17.36 1.20 3.96
CA GLU A 32 -17.44 -0.25 3.79
C GLU A 32 -16.96 -0.54 2.35
N GLU A 33 -15.74 -1.06 2.22
CA GLU A 33 -15.31 -1.68 0.98
C GLU A 33 -16.32 -2.80 0.77
N GLU A 34 -17.25 -2.61 -0.18
CA GLU A 34 -18.13 -3.69 -0.62
C GLU A 34 -17.24 -4.91 -0.81
N GLU A 35 -17.45 -5.94 0.01
CA GLU A 35 -16.80 -7.22 -0.13
C GLU A 35 -17.13 -7.72 -1.52
N SER A 36 -16.25 -7.42 -2.47
CA SER A 36 -16.21 -8.11 -3.74
C SER A 36 -16.07 -9.57 -3.34
N SER A 37 -17.14 -10.34 -3.60
CA SER A 37 -17.11 -11.78 -3.55
C SER A 37 -15.96 -12.23 -4.46
N ASP A 38 -14.78 -12.41 -3.87
CA ASP A 38 -13.54 -12.74 -4.53
C ASP A 38 -13.61 -14.20 -4.98
N PHE A 39 -14.47 -14.48 -5.96
CA PHE A 39 -14.37 -15.68 -6.77
C PHE A 39 -13.09 -15.55 -7.59
N PHE A 40 -11.98 -16.06 -7.06
CA PHE A 40 -10.80 -16.33 -7.84
C PHE A 40 -10.73 -17.82 -8.16
N ASP A 41 -10.24 -18.13 -9.35
CA ASP A 41 -10.03 -19.51 -9.76
C ASP A 41 -8.78 -20.07 -9.06
N PRO A 42 -8.92 -21.02 -8.11
CA PRO A 42 -7.78 -21.57 -7.39
C PRO A 42 -6.81 -22.33 -8.29
N THR A 43 -7.23 -22.75 -9.50
CA THR A 43 -6.34 -23.43 -10.46
C THR A 43 -5.26 -22.50 -11.02
N GLN A 44 -5.40 -21.18 -10.85
CA GLN A 44 -4.42 -20.19 -11.27
C GLN A 44 -3.29 -20.00 -10.24
N ILE A 45 -3.39 -20.59 -9.05
CA ILE A 45 -2.35 -20.53 -8.03
C ILE A 45 -1.21 -21.47 -8.41
N ARG A 46 -0.04 -20.90 -8.70
CA ARG A 46 1.19 -21.67 -8.94
C ARG A 46 2.17 -21.39 -7.81
N ILE A 47 2.32 -22.37 -6.91
CA ILE A 47 3.25 -22.29 -5.79
C ILE A 47 4.17 -23.51 -5.84
N THR A 48 5.48 -23.25 -5.85
CA THR A 48 6.50 -24.29 -5.73
C THR A 48 7.15 -24.22 -4.35
N THR A 49 7.33 -25.39 -3.73
CA THR A 49 8.02 -25.51 -2.45
C THR A 49 9.49 -25.82 -2.68
N LYS A 50 10.39 -25.05 -2.07
CA LYS A 50 11.83 -25.29 -2.06
C LYS A 50 12.36 -25.39 -0.63
N GLN A 51 13.38 -26.21 -0.43
CA GLN A 51 14.18 -26.22 0.78
C GLN A 51 15.46 -25.45 0.50
N ILE A 52 15.69 -24.34 1.21
CA ILE A 52 16.76 -23.38 0.95
C ILE A 52 17.58 -23.19 2.22
N THR A 53 18.91 -23.19 2.10
CA THR A 53 19.82 -22.93 3.22
C THR A 53 19.89 -21.44 3.57
N MET A 54 20.25 -21.14 4.82
CA MET A 54 20.52 -19.77 5.28
C MET A 54 21.57 -19.09 4.40
N ASP A 55 22.68 -19.76 4.08
CA ASP A 55 23.73 -19.20 3.23
C ASP A 55 23.20 -18.75 1.86
N LEU A 56 22.33 -19.53 1.23
CA LEU A 56 21.71 -19.15 -0.05
C LEU A 56 20.75 -17.97 0.12
N LEU A 57 19.89 -17.97 1.16
CA LEU A 57 19.02 -16.83 1.46
C LEU A 57 19.82 -15.53 1.69
N LEU A 58 20.88 -15.59 2.48
CA LEU A 58 21.73 -14.44 2.78
C LEU A 58 22.49 -13.95 1.54
N LYS A 59 22.94 -14.84 0.66
CA LYS A 59 23.55 -14.45 -0.63
C LYS A 59 22.55 -13.69 -1.50
N ARG A 60 21.33 -14.21 -1.65
CA ARG A 60 20.27 -13.51 -2.41
C ARG A 60 19.96 -12.15 -1.80
N ILE A 61 19.90 -12.02 -0.47
CA ILE A 61 19.74 -10.73 0.22
C ILE A 61 20.93 -9.80 -0.06
N LYS A 62 22.16 -10.31 0.03
CA LYS A 62 23.40 -9.53 -0.18
C LYS A 62 23.50 -8.95 -1.58
N TYR A 63 23.02 -9.68 -2.60
CA TYR A 63 23.02 -9.24 -4.00
C TYR A 63 21.70 -8.54 -4.41
N GLU A 64 20.86 -8.17 -3.45
CA GLU A 64 19.58 -7.49 -3.71
C GLU A 64 18.61 -8.29 -4.60
N GLU A 65 18.74 -9.62 -4.60
CA GLU A 65 17.87 -10.59 -5.28
C GLU A 65 16.66 -11.00 -4.42
N ILE A 66 16.70 -10.74 -3.12
CA ILE A 66 15.52 -10.74 -2.25
C ILE A 66 15.26 -9.30 -1.83
N ASN A 67 14.14 -8.76 -2.31
CA ASN A 67 13.70 -7.45 -1.91
C ASN A 67 13.02 -7.52 -0.54
N LEU A 68 13.77 -7.14 0.50
CA LEU A 68 13.28 -6.96 1.88
C LEU A 68 12.55 -5.63 2.08
N ASN A 69 12.08 -5.03 0.99
CA ASN A 69 11.63 -3.65 0.83
C ASN A 69 11.09 -2.98 2.11
N PRO A 70 11.87 -2.08 2.72
CA PRO A 70 11.47 -1.38 3.94
C PRO A 70 10.41 -0.30 3.67
N ASP A 71 10.17 0.10 2.41
CA ASP A 71 9.30 1.25 2.11
C ASP A 71 7.79 0.93 2.11
N PHE A 72 7.38 -0.34 1.99
CA PHE A 72 5.95 -0.72 2.01
C PHE A 72 5.50 -1.46 3.27
N GLN A 73 6.40 -2.14 3.98
CA GLN A 73 6.03 -2.73 5.26
C GLN A 73 6.28 -1.68 6.34
N ARG A 74 5.19 -1.28 7.01
CA ARG A 74 5.06 -0.20 8.02
C ARG A 74 6.07 -0.24 9.17
N ASN A 75 6.95 -1.25 9.20
CA ASN A 75 7.23 -1.98 10.41
C ASN A 75 8.47 -2.89 10.36
N ALA A 76 9.46 -2.65 9.49
CA ALA A 76 10.73 -3.42 9.50
C ALA A 76 11.46 -3.43 10.87
N ASN A 77 11.00 -2.63 11.84
CA ASN A 77 11.51 -2.53 13.21
C ASN A 77 10.48 -2.81 14.33
N ILE A 78 9.34 -3.50 14.09
CA ILE A 78 8.44 -3.90 15.20
C ILE A 78 9.18 -4.76 16.21
N TRP A 79 9.98 -5.70 15.73
CA TRP A 79 10.65 -6.63 16.61
C TRP A 79 11.71 -5.92 17.46
N THR A 80 11.48 -5.95 18.77
CA THR A 80 12.47 -5.56 19.76
C THR A 80 13.73 -6.40 19.60
N ASP A 81 14.88 -5.86 19.97
CA ASP A 81 16.14 -6.61 20.00
C ASP A 81 16.04 -7.91 20.82
N LYS A 82 15.17 -7.96 21.83
CA LYS A 82 14.86 -9.19 22.57
C LYS A 82 14.25 -10.22 21.63
N ALA A 83 13.16 -9.91 20.94
CA ALA A 83 12.53 -10.82 19.97
C ALA A 83 13.51 -11.26 18.87
N LYS A 84 14.32 -10.33 18.36
CA LYS A 84 15.38 -10.61 17.39
C LYS A 84 16.41 -11.59 17.94
N SER A 85 16.89 -11.37 19.17
CA SER A 85 17.86 -12.25 19.84
C SER A 85 17.29 -13.64 20.07
N ARG A 86 15.99 -13.74 20.38
CA ARG A 86 15.27 -15.01 20.56
C ARG A 86 15.15 -15.81 19.28
N LEU A 87 14.92 -15.16 18.15
CA LEU A 87 14.95 -15.85 16.86
C LEU A 87 16.33 -16.46 16.58
N ILE A 88 17.41 -15.69 16.84
CA ILE A 88 18.78 -16.20 16.67
C ILE A 88 19.03 -17.38 17.63
N GLU A 89 18.58 -17.29 18.88
CA GLU A 89 18.67 -18.39 19.83
C GLU A 89 18.00 -19.66 19.30
N SER A 90 16.74 -19.55 18.85
CA SER A 90 15.97 -20.65 18.26
C SER A 90 16.74 -21.31 17.10
N LEU A 91 17.36 -20.52 16.23
CA LEU A 91 18.20 -21.01 15.15
C LEU A 91 19.42 -21.80 15.66
N LEU A 92 20.11 -21.28 16.68
CA LEU A 92 21.32 -21.88 17.24
C LEU A 92 21.06 -23.18 18.01
N ILE A 93 19.87 -23.30 18.62
CA ILE A 93 19.39 -24.51 19.31
C ILE A 93 18.57 -25.44 18.41
N ARG A 94 18.46 -25.12 17.10
CA ARG A 94 17.81 -25.95 16.06
C ARG A 94 16.30 -26.14 16.26
N ILE A 95 15.62 -25.14 16.80
CA ILE A 95 14.16 -25.09 16.74
C ILE A 95 13.74 -24.82 15.29
N PRO A 96 12.85 -25.65 14.70
CA PRO A 96 12.30 -25.40 13.39
C PRO A 96 11.62 -24.04 13.33
N LEU A 97 11.94 -23.26 12.30
CA LEU A 97 11.32 -21.96 12.06
C LEU A 97 10.23 -22.08 10.99
N PRO A 98 9.18 -21.23 11.04
CA PRO A 98 8.10 -21.29 10.05
C PRO A 98 8.62 -21.13 8.62
N ALA A 99 7.82 -21.54 7.64
CA ALA A 99 8.17 -21.35 6.23
C ALA A 99 8.25 -19.85 5.85
N PHE A 100 8.92 -19.56 4.75
CA PHE A 100 8.88 -18.27 4.09
C PHE A 100 7.95 -18.32 2.89
N TYR A 101 7.25 -17.21 2.62
CA TYR A 101 6.46 -17.04 1.41
C TYR A 101 7.04 -15.89 0.59
N MET A 102 7.29 -16.12 -0.69
CA MET A 102 7.86 -15.11 -1.58
C MET A 102 7.16 -15.10 -2.94
N ASP A 103 7.01 -13.93 -3.53
CA ASP A 103 6.66 -13.79 -4.94
C ASP A 103 7.94 -13.89 -5.78
N ALA A 104 8.00 -14.93 -6.62
CA ALA A 104 9.10 -15.22 -7.55
C ALA A 104 8.66 -15.09 -9.01
N THR A 105 7.67 -14.23 -9.28
CA THR A 105 7.23 -13.92 -10.65
C THR A 105 8.35 -13.27 -11.48
N GLU A 106 9.25 -12.53 -10.82
CA GLU A 106 10.54 -12.14 -11.40
C GLU A 106 11.59 -13.14 -10.89
N GLU A 107 12.10 -14.00 -11.77
CA GLU A 107 13.00 -15.10 -11.37
C GLU A 107 14.28 -14.57 -10.69
N GLU A 108 14.79 -13.44 -11.19
CA GLU A 108 15.99 -12.77 -10.68
C GLU A 108 15.75 -12.04 -9.35
N LYS A 109 14.49 -11.69 -9.03
CA LYS A 109 14.13 -10.85 -7.88
C LYS A 109 12.90 -11.37 -7.15
N TRP A 110 13.12 -11.88 -5.95
CA TRP A 110 12.04 -12.36 -5.09
C TRP A 110 11.56 -11.27 -4.16
N LEU A 111 10.25 -11.16 -4.00
CA LEU A 111 9.62 -10.26 -3.05
C LEU A 111 9.12 -11.05 -1.84
N ILE A 112 9.52 -10.64 -0.63
CA ILE A 112 9.07 -11.28 0.60
C ILE A 112 7.59 -10.98 0.88
N ILE A 113 6.78 -12.02 1.05
CA ILE A 113 5.35 -11.93 1.40
C ILE A 113 5.18 -12.13 2.91
N ASP A 114 5.83 -13.16 3.46
CA ASP A 114 5.86 -13.44 4.90
C ASP A 114 7.27 -13.77 5.37
N GLY A 115 7.58 -13.35 6.60
CA GLY A 115 8.88 -13.57 7.24
C GLY A 115 9.87 -12.41 7.09
N LEU A 116 9.40 -11.20 6.75
CA LEU A 116 10.26 -10.01 6.64
C LEU A 116 11.07 -9.78 7.92
N GLN A 117 10.44 -9.82 9.10
CA GLN A 117 11.12 -9.60 10.37
C GLN A 117 12.23 -10.64 10.63
N ARG A 118 11.97 -11.89 10.25
CA ARG A 118 12.91 -13.00 10.41
C ARG A 118 14.14 -12.83 9.50
N LEU A 119 13.93 -12.59 8.20
CA LEU A 119 15.04 -12.33 7.27
C LEU A 119 15.79 -11.04 7.60
N SER A 120 15.09 -9.99 8.03
CA SER A 120 15.71 -8.73 8.46
C SER A 120 16.56 -8.92 9.71
N THR A 121 16.12 -9.77 10.65
CA THR A 121 16.89 -10.15 11.83
C THR A 121 18.16 -10.90 11.44
N PHE A 122 18.05 -11.89 10.53
CA PHE A 122 19.22 -12.63 10.04
C PHE A 122 20.22 -11.72 9.33
N LYS A 123 19.75 -10.84 8.45
CA LYS A 123 20.58 -9.80 7.82
C LYS A 123 21.26 -8.91 8.87
N SER A 124 20.50 -8.39 9.83
CA SER A 124 21.00 -7.47 10.87
C SER A 124 22.07 -8.11 11.75
N PHE A 125 21.91 -9.38 12.09
CA PHE A 125 22.88 -10.12 12.93
C PHE A 125 24.10 -10.58 12.14
N ILE A 126 23.90 -11.17 10.96
CA ILE A 126 24.94 -11.93 10.23
C ILE A 126 25.66 -11.07 9.20
N LEU A 127 24.93 -10.28 8.41
CA LEU A 127 25.52 -9.47 7.32
C LEU A 127 25.93 -8.08 7.82
N ASP A 128 25.09 -7.44 8.62
CA ASP A 128 25.30 -6.06 9.07
C ASP A 128 26.06 -5.98 10.41
N GLU A 129 26.11 -7.08 11.18
CA GLU A 129 26.66 -7.17 12.55
C GLU A 129 26.19 -6.04 13.51
N LYS A 130 24.92 -5.62 13.35
CA LYS A 130 24.28 -4.58 14.15
C LYS A 130 23.59 -5.11 15.39
N LEU A 131 22.99 -6.30 15.30
CA LEU A 131 22.33 -6.93 16.44
C LEU A 131 23.36 -7.51 17.42
N VAL A 132 23.23 -7.15 18.68
CA VAL A 132 23.97 -7.76 19.80
C VAL A 132 22.98 -8.61 20.59
N LEU A 133 23.31 -9.89 20.81
CA LEU A 133 22.39 -10.81 21.46
C LEU A 133 22.13 -10.39 22.91
N LYS A 134 20.86 -10.36 23.31
CA LYS A 134 20.45 -10.03 24.67
C LYS A 134 19.20 -10.79 25.07
N ASP A 135 18.98 -10.90 26.38
CA ASP A 135 17.79 -11.48 26.96
C ASP A 135 17.50 -12.91 26.46
N LEU A 136 18.52 -13.77 26.34
CA LEU A 136 18.42 -15.18 25.88
C LEU A 136 17.81 -16.10 26.98
N GLU A 137 17.38 -17.34 26.72
CA GLU A 137 16.85 -18.27 27.76
C GLU A 137 17.85 -19.38 28.05
N PHE A 138 18.40 -19.95 27.00
CA PHE A 138 19.20 -21.17 27.02
C PHE A 138 20.68 -20.84 26.82
N LEU A 139 21.01 -20.03 25.82
CA LEU A 139 22.39 -19.73 25.42
C LEU A 139 22.93 -18.47 26.10
N LYS A 140 22.82 -18.40 27.42
CA LYS A 140 23.21 -17.24 28.24
C LYS A 140 24.68 -16.82 28.06
N ASP A 141 25.56 -17.75 27.73
CA ASP A 141 26.98 -17.51 27.44
C ASP A 141 27.20 -16.76 26.10
N LEU A 142 26.17 -16.63 25.27
CA LEU A 142 26.18 -15.86 24.04
C LEU A 142 25.60 -14.45 24.19
N GLU A 143 25.15 -14.06 25.39
CA GLU A 143 24.73 -12.68 25.62
C GLU A 143 25.88 -11.69 25.36
N LYS A 144 25.51 -10.52 24.86
CA LYS A 144 26.41 -9.42 24.44
C LYS A 144 27.34 -9.77 23.27
N LYS A 145 27.18 -10.92 22.63
CA LYS A 145 27.95 -11.31 21.45
C LYS A 145 27.29 -10.85 20.14
N LYS A 146 28.12 -10.52 19.17
CA LYS A 146 27.78 -10.36 17.75
C LYS A 146 28.05 -11.65 16.98
N TYR A 147 27.66 -11.69 15.71
CA TYR A 147 27.98 -12.83 14.84
C TYR A 147 29.49 -13.11 14.75
N SER A 148 30.32 -12.06 14.67
CA SER A 148 31.78 -12.18 14.63
C SER A 148 32.36 -12.89 15.86
N ASP A 149 31.78 -12.69 17.04
CA ASP A 149 32.20 -13.30 18.31
C ASP A 149 31.82 -14.78 18.45
N LEU A 150 30.97 -15.31 17.58
CA LEU A 150 30.54 -16.70 17.64
C LEU A 150 31.66 -17.66 17.19
N SER A 151 31.79 -18.78 17.90
CA SER A 151 32.67 -19.87 17.53
C SER A 151 32.21 -20.54 16.23
N ARG A 152 33.14 -21.19 15.53
CA ARG A 152 32.90 -21.78 14.20
C ARG A 152 31.75 -22.78 14.16
N ASN A 153 31.52 -23.53 15.24
CA ASN A 153 30.40 -24.47 15.34
C ASN A 153 29.03 -23.77 15.26
N TYR A 154 28.86 -22.59 15.88
CA TYR A 154 27.61 -21.83 15.81
C TYR A 154 27.44 -21.18 14.44
N LYS A 155 28.49 -20.60 13.86
CA LYS A 155 28.45 -20.05 12.50
C LYS A 155 28.02 -21.12 11.48
N ARG A 156 28.64 -22.31 11.56
CA ARG A 156 28.24 -23.45 10.71
C ARG A 156 26.78 -23.86 10.90
N ARG A 157 26.27 -23.88 12.14
CA ARG A 157 24.85 -24.20 12.40
C ARG A 157 23.91 -23.17 11.76
N ILE A 158 24.29 -21.89 11.77
CA ILE A 158 23.53 -20.84 11.10
C ILE A 158 23.55 -21.07 9.59
N ASP A 159 24.74 -21.22 8.99
CA ASP A 159 24.92 -21.31 7.53
C ASP A 159 24.18 -22.53 6.92
N GLU A 160 24.21 -23.67 7.63
CA GLU A 160 23.59 -24.94 7.24
C GLU A 160 22.10 -25.04 7.59
N ALA A 161 21.53 -24.06 8.29
CA ALA A 161 20.11 -24.09 8.64
C ALA A 161 19.23 -24.05 7.37
N GLU A 162 18.23 -24.92 7.30
CA GLU A 162 17.35 -25.06 6.14
C GLU A 162 15.96 -24.51 6.44
N PHE A 163 15.37 -23.87 5.43
CA PHE A 163 14.06 -23.26 5.49
C PHE A 163 13.19 -23.77 4.34
N ILE A 164 11.92 -24.03 4.65
CA ILE A 164 10.91 -24.22 3.62
C ILE A 164 10.52 -22.85 3.06
N VAL A 165 10.60 -22.71 1.75
CA VAL A 165 10.24 -21.48 1.02
C VAL A 165 9.19 -21.82 -0.02
N TYR A 166 8.03 -21.20 0.10
CA TYR A 166 6.96 -21.23 -0.88
C TYR A 166 7.15 -20.07 -1.86
N LEU A 167 7.39 -20.40 -3.13
CA LEU A 167 7.59 -19.44 -4.21
C LEU A 167 6.33 -19.36 -5.05
N ILE A 168 5.71 -18.20 -5.13
CA ILE A 168 4.65 -17.92 -6.10
C ILE A 168 5.30 -17.73 -7.47
N GLU A 169 4.95 -18.58 -8.42
CA GLU A 169 5.55 -18.62 -9.74
C GLU A 169 4.88 -17.65 -10.73
N PRO A 170 5.58 -17.32 -11.84
CA PRO A 170 4.98 -16.60 -12.96
C PRO A 170 3.67 -17.24 -13.42
N GLY A 171 2.70 -16.40 -13.77
CA GLY A 171 1.37 -16.84 -14.22
C GLY A 171 0.29 -16.78 -13.13
N THR A 172 0.64 -16.59 -11.86
CA THR A 172 -0.34 -16.29 -10.81
C THR A 172 -0.80 -14.82 -10.94
N PRO A 173 -2.10 -14.54 -11.16
CA PRO A 173 -2.58 -13.16 -11.34
C PRO A 173 -2.40 -12.27 -10.08
N PRO A 174 -2.19 -10.95 -10.22
CA PRO A 174 -2.01 -10.04 -9.09
C PRO A 174 -3.09 -10.12 -8.02
N LYS A 175 -4.37 -10.19 -8.42
CA LYS A 175 -5.52 -10.35 -7.51
C LYS A 175 -5.44 -11.64 -6.67
N VAL A 176 -4.94 -12.73 -7.27
CA VAL A 176 -4.73 -14.01 -6.57
C VAL A 176 -3.56 -13.90 -5.60
N LYS A 177 -2.47 -13.23 -6.00
CA LYS A 177 -1.33 -12.96 -5.10
C LYS A 177 -1.72 -12.12 -3.89
N TYR A 178 -2.55 -11.09 -4.08
CA TYR A 178 -3.09 -10.28 -2.99
C TYR A 178 -3.89 -11.14 -2.01
N ASN A 179 -4.76 -12.01 -2.54
CA ASN A 179 -5.53 -12.95 -1.74
C ASN A 179 -4.65 -13.90 -0.92
N ILE A 180 -3.59 -14.44 -1.53
CA ILE A 180 -2.58 -15.26 -0.85
C ILE A 180 -1.90 -14.44 0.25
N PHE A 181 -1.44 -13.23 -0.07
CA PHE A 181 -0.79 -12.33 0.88
C PHE A 181 -1.68 -12.04 2.10
N ARG A 182 -2.94 -11.68 1.88
CA ARG A 182 -3.92 -11.36 2.92
C ARG A 182 -4.20 -12.54 3.85
N ARG A 183 -4.27 -13.77 3.30
CA ARG A 183 -4.55 -14.99 4.08
C ARG A 183 -3.34 -15.47 4.90
N ILE A 184 -2.13 -15.32 4.37
CA ILE A 184 -0.91 -15.76 5.06
C ILE A 184 -0.55 -14.79 6.18
N ASN A 185 -0.73 -13.48 5.99
CA ASN A 185 -0.37 -12.45 6.98
C ASN A 185 -1.41 -12.28 8.10
N THR A 186 -2.16 -13.31 8.46
CA THR A 186 -3.29 -13.25 9.40
C THR A 186 -2.88 -13.06 10.88
N GLY A 187 -1.61 -13.27 11.23
CA GLY A 187 -1.07 -12.96 12.57
C GLY A 187 -0.57 -11.52 12.73
N GLY A 188 -0.39 -10.78 11.63
CA GLY A 188 0.02 -9.37 11.62
C GLY A 188 -1.06 -8.48 11.03
N LEU A 189 -0.83 -7.16 11.01
CA LEU A 189 -1.74 -6.23 10.33
C LEU A 189 -1.54 -6.35 8.81
N PRO A 190 -2.48 -6.94 8.04
CA PRO A 190 -2.27 -7.21 6.62
C PRO A 190 -2.09 -5.90 5.83
N LEU A 191 -1.30 -5.94 4.77
CA LEU A 191 -1.23 -4.86 3.78
C LEU A 191 -2.62 -4.64 3.18
N ASN A 192 -3.01 -3.37 3.05
CA ASN A 192 -4.14 -3.02 2.20
C ASN A 192 -3.76 -3.14 0.72
N LEU A 193 -4.76 -2.97 -0.15
CA LEU A 193 -4.57 -3.03 -1.59
C LEU A 193 -3.48 -2.07 -2.07
N GLN A 194 -3.48 -0.81 -1.65
CA GLN A 194 -2.48 0.16 -2.12
C GLN A 194 -1.05 -0.20 -1.72
N GLU A 195 -0.83 -0.65 -0.50
CA GLU A 195 0.48 -1.06 -0.02
C GLU A 195 0.97 -2.30 -0.76
N PHE A 196 0.07 -3.26 -1.01
CA PHE A 196 0.37 -4.42 -1.83
C PHE A 196 0.71 -4.03 -3.27
N ARG A 197 -0.08 -3.15 -3.88
CA ARG A 197 0.14 -2.63 -5.25
C ARG A 197 1.50 -1.97 -5.38
N GLN A 198 1.93 -1.20 -4.37
CA GLN A 198 3.26 -0.60 -4.31
C GLN A 198 4.37 -1.65 -4.12
N ALA A 199 4.14 -2.67 -3.30
CA ALA A 199 5.09 -3.75 -3.04
C ALA A 199 5.44 -4.55 -4.30
N ILE A 200 4.43 -4.91 -5.10
CA ILE A 200 4.60 -5.73 -6.32
C ILE A 200 4.97 -4.91 -7.56
N ASN A 201 4.95 -3.57 -7.49
CA ASN A 201 5.32 -2.68 -8.59
C ASN A 201 6.42 -1.69 -8.16
N PRO A 202 7.59 -2.15 -7.67
CA PRO A 202 8.67 -1.26 -7.26
C PRO A 202 9.20 -0.44 -8.44
N GLY A 203 9.80 0.72 -8.16
CA GLY A 203 10.46 1.55 -9.17
C GLY A 203 9.95 2.98 -9.25
N GLN A 204 9.98 3.56 -10.45
CA GLN A 204 9.65 4.96 -10.71
C GLN A 204 8.26 5.36 -10.19
N ALA A 205 7.25 4.50 -10.35
CA ALA A 205 5.89 4.76 -9.88
C ALA A 205 5.85 5.07 -8.38
N THR A 206 6.50 4.24 -7.57
CA THR A 206 6.53 4.38 -6.10
C THR A 206 7.19 5.69 -5.66
N LYS A 207 8.25 6.11 -6.36
CA LYS A 207 8.95 7.37 -6.11
C LYS A 207 8.06 8.57 -6.45
N ILE A 208 7.38 8.54 -7.59
CA ILE A 208 6.46 9.60 -8.01
C ILE A 208 5.31 9.75 -7.01
N LEU A 209 4.68 8.65 -6.58
CA LEU A 209 3.60 8.71 -5.58
C LEU A 209 4.08 9.38 -4.28
N LYS A 210 5.27 8.97 -3.79
CA LYS A 210 5.90 9.55 -2.59
C LYS A 210 6.21 11.03 -2.77
N GLU A 211 6.73 11.44 -3.92
CA GLU A 211 7.02 12.85 -4.23
C GLU A 211 5.74 13.70 -4.22
N LEU A 212 4.69 13.24 -4.90
CA LEU A 212 3.41 13.95 -4.99
C LEU A 212 2.69 14.01 -3.62
N ALA A 213 2.83 12.99 -2.77
CA ALA A 213 2.28 12.97 -1.42
C ALA A 213 2.91 14.03 -0.50
N ASN A 214 4.12 14.49 -0.82
CA ASN A 214 4.84 15.52 -0.08
C ASN A 214 4.60 16.94 -0.62
N ILE A 215 3.75 17.12 -1.64
CA ILE A 215 3.44 18.44 -2.19
C ILE A 215 2.53 19.22 -1.23
N PRO A 216 2.88 20.47 -0.86
CA PRO A 216 2.10 21.26 0.10
C PRO A 216 0.64 21.48 -0.31
N GLU A 217 0.38 21.71 -1.59
CA GLU A 217 -0.97 21.95 -2.12
C GLU A 217 -1.88 20.73 -1.91
N PHE A 218 -1.36 19.53 -2.09
CA PHE A 218 -2.10 18.29 -1.85
C PHE A 218 -2.30 18.03 -0.36
N GLN A 219 -1.26 18.20 0.47
CA GLN A 219 -1.36 17.99 1.92
C GLN A 219 -2.35 18.96 2.57
N LYS A 220 -2.37 20.22 2.12
CA LYS A 220 -3.31 21.24 2.59
C LYS A 220 -4.76 20.85 2.33
N LEU A 221 -5.06 20.37 1.12
CA LEU A 221 -6.43 19.96 0.76
C LEU A 221 -6.85 18.67 1.45
N THR A 222 -5.89 17.75 1.64
CA THR A 222 -6.22 16.42 2.14
C THR A 222 -6.26 16.30 3.65
N SER A 223 -5.25 16.85 4.32
CA SER A 223 -5.10 16.81 5.79
C SER A 223 -5.28 15.40 6.38
N PHE A 224 -4.78 14.36 5.69
CA PHE A 224 -4.83 12.99 6.21
C PHE A 224 -4.01 12.86 7.50
N SER A 225 -4.54 12.10 8.47
CA SER A 225 -3.81 11.75 9.70
C SER A 225 -2.59 10.90 9.40
N GLN A 226 -1.61 10.89 10.32
CA GLN A 226 -0.40 10.08 10.15
C GLN A 226 -0.75 8.59 9.97
N LYS A 227 -1.69 8.06 10.76
CA LYS A 227 -2.21 6.67 10.63
C LYS A 227 -2.68 6.38 9.20
N ARG A 228 -3.40 7.29 8.53
CA ARG A 228 -3.86 7.10 7.14
C ARG A 228 -2.72 7.18 6.12
N LYS A 229 -1.74 8.06 6.34
CA LYS A 229 -0.54 8.15 5.49
C LYS A 229 0.34 6.91 5.61
N ASP A 230 0.49 6.39 6.82
CA ASP A 230 1.22 5.13 7.07
C ASP A 230 0.53 3.95 6.38
N ARG A 231 -0.78 4.04 6.15
CA ARG A 231 -1.59 3.12 5.33
C ARG A 231 -1.62 3.46 3.84
N MET A 232 -0.78 4.37 3.37
CA MET A 232 -0.68 4.80 1.97
C MET A 232 -1.98 5.33 1.35
N VAL A 233 -2.90 5.86 2.17
CA VAL A 233 -4.17 6.40 1.66
C VAL A 233 -3.91 7.55 0.68
N ASP A 234 -2.96 8.44 1.00
CA ASP A 234 -2.51 9.51 0.10
C ASP A 234 -2.02 9.00 -1.26
N HIS A 235 -1.18 7.97 -1.25
CA HIS A 235 -0.68 7.33 -2.47
C HIS A 235 -1.82 6.79 -3.33
N GLU A 236 -2.87 6.24 -2.73
CA GLU A 236 -4.02 5.73 -3.45
C GLU A 236 -4.83 6.82 -4.15
N PHE A 237 -5.04 7.96 -3.47
CA PHE A 237 -5.68 9.13 -4.09
C PHE A 237 -4.87 9.65 -5.27
N ILE A 238 -3.57 9.82 -5.08
CA ILE A 238 -2.64 10.28 -6.13
C ILE A 238 -2.64 9.29 -7.30
N LEU A 239 -2.57 7.99 -7.02
CA LEU A 239 -2.60 6.95 -8.04
C LEU A 239 -3.90 6.98 -8.83
N GLY A 240 -5.04 7.25 -8.20
CA GLY A 240 -6.32 7.46 -8.88
C GLY A 240 -6.26 8.60 -9.91
N PHE A 241 -5.72 9.76 -9.53
CA PHE A 241 -5.49 10.87 -10.47
C PHE A 241 -4.57 10.46 -11.63
N ILE A 242 -3.42 9.82 -11.32
CA ILE A 242 -2.45 9.41 -12.35
C ILE A 242 -3.07 8.38 -13.28
N ALA A 243 -3.82 7.42 -12.76
CA ALA A 243 -4.46 6.36 -13.53
C ALA A 243 -5.40 6.94 -14.60
N PHE A 244 -6.26 7.89 -14.21
CA PHE A 244 -7.17 8.56 -15.16
C PHE A 244 -6.50 9.60 -16.07
N THR A 245 -5.30 10.07 -15.71
CA THR A 245 -4.46 10.91 -16.58
C THR A 245 -3.69 10.08 -17.63
N LEU A 246 -3.30 8.84 -17.28
CA LEU A 246 -2.61 7.91 -18.17
C LEU A 246 -3.55 7.08 -19.03
N ILE A 247 -4.76 6.81 -18.54
CA ILE A 247 -5.75 5.93 -19.14
C ILE A 247 -7.09 6.65 -19.11
N SER A 248 -7.66 6.91 -20.29
CA SER A 248 -8.97 7.58 -20.36
C SER A 248 -10.03 6.83 -19.56
N TYR A 249 -10.83 7.55 -18.79
CA TYR A 249 -11.96 7.00 -18.03
C TYR A 249 -12.99 6.26 -18.91
N ASN A 250 -13.04 6.54 -20.22
CA ASN A 250 -13.88 5.80 -21.17
C ASN A 250 -13.41 4.37 -21.40
N ARG A 251 -12.17 4.05 -21.02
CA ARG A 251 -11.61 2.68 -21.06
C ARG A 251 -11.75 1.97 -19.72
N TYR A 252 -12.35 2.59 -18.72
CA TYR A 252 -12.61 1.96 -17.44
C TYR A 252 -13.70 0.90 -17.60
N SER A 253 -13.42 -0.33 -17.16
CA SER A 253 -14.38 -1.42 -17.10
C SER A 253 -14.77 -1.67 -15.65
N SER A 254 -16.06 -1.60 -15.32
CA SER A 254 -16.56 -2.01 -14.01
C SER A 254 -16.46 -3.52 -13.78
N GLU A 255 -16.37 -4.31 -14.85
CA GLU A 255 -16.20 -5.77 -14.75
C GLU A 255 -14.76 -6.13 -14.32
N GLU A 256 -13.75 -5.42 -14.82
CA GLU A 256 -12.36 -5.55 -14.36
C GLU A 256 -12.18 -4.91 -12.97
N GLY A 257 -12.85 -3.79 -12.73
CA GLY A 257 -12.88 -3.12 -11.44
C GLY A 257 -11.73 -2.14 -11.22
N ARG A 258 -11.81 -1.41 -10.10
CA ARG A 258 -10.91 -0.28 -9.80
C ARG A 258 -9.48 -0.73 -9.51
N ASP A 259 -9.29 -1.84 -8.79
CA ASP A 259 -7.94 -2.29 -8.44
C ASP A 259 -7.12 -2.71 -9.66
N ASP A 260 -7.72 -3.45 -10.59
CA ASP A 260 -7.05 -3.81 -11.85
C ASP A 260 -6.69 -2.55 -12.66
N PHE A 261 -7.55 -1.53 -12.66
CA PHE A 261 -7.28 -0.26 -13.31
C PHE A 261 -6.07 0.48 -12.67
N LEU A 262 -5.99 0.51 -11.33
CA LEU A 262 -4.86 1.11 -10.63
C LEU A 262 -3.56 0.31 -10.81
N ASP A 263 -3.65 -1.02 -10.85
CA ASP A 263 -2.50 -1.89 -11.14
C ASP A 263 -1.94 -1.67 -12.55
N GLN A 264 -2.82 -1.54 -13.54
CA GLN A 264 -2.42 -1.18 -14.90
C GLN A 264 -1.74 0.19 -14.92
N ALA A 265 -2.22 1.15 -14.13
CA ALA A 265 -1.60 2.47 -14.02
C ALA A 265 -0.20 2.40 -13.37
N MET A 266 -0.01 1.63 -12.29
CA MET A 266 1.30 1.42 -11.68
C MET A 266 2.32 0.85 -12.68
N LYS A 267 1.93 -0.18 -13.43
CA LYS A 267 2.77 -0.80 -14.47
C LYS A 267 3.13 0.17 -15.60
N LYS A 268 2.18 1.01 -16.03
CA LYS A 268 2.44 2.04 -17.04
C LYS A 268 3.35 3.14 -16.49
N LEU A 269 3.08 3.63 -15.28
CA LEU A 269 3.85 4.69 -14.63
C LEU A 269 5.32 4.32 -14.43
N ASN A 270 5.61 3.03 -14.22
CA ASN A 270 6.98 2.50 -14.17
C ASN A 270 7.74 2.51 -15.51
N LYS A 271 7.04 2.69 -16.64
CA LYS A 271 7.61 2.59 -18.00
C LYS A 271 7.60 3.91 -18.78
N ILE A 272 6.89 4.94 -18.30
CA ILE A 272 6.85 6.23 -19.00
C ILE A 272 8.17 6.99 -18.84
N ASN A 273 8.49 7.83 -19.83
CA ASN A 273 9.69 8.67 -19.81
C ASN A 273 9.54 9.89 -18.87
N GLU A 274 10.67 10.50 -18.53
CA GLU A 274 10.73 11.62 -17.59
C GLU A 274 9.91 12.84 -18.03
N ASN A 275 9.85 13.13 -19.34
CA ASN A 275 9.05 14.24 -19.86
C ASN A 275 7.57 14.05 -19.53
N ARG A 276 7.05 12.82 -19.72
CA ARG A 276 5.66 12.49 -19.40
C ARG A 276 5.42 12.48 -17.89
N VAL A 277 6.40 12.05 -17.10
CA VAL A 277 6.36 12.17 -15.63
C VAL A 277 6.20 13.62 -15.21
N GLN A 278 7.02 14.51 -15.75
CA GLN A 278 6.98 15.93 -15.40
C GLN A 278 5.66 16.60 -15.82
N GLU A 279 5.11 16.22 -16.98
CA GLU A 279 3.78 16.67 -17.40
C GLU A 279 2.70 16.28 -16.38
N ILE A 280 2.69 15.03 -15.93
CA ILE A 280 1.73 14.54 -14.92
C ILE A 280 1.90 15.28 -13.60
N LYS A 281 3.14 15.51 -13.15
CA LYS A 281 3.44 16.27 -11.94
C LYS A 281 2.90 17.70 -12.04
N ASN A 282 3.14 18.37 -13.17
CA ASN A 282 2.66 19.73 -13.41
C ASN A 282 1.12 19.79 -13.42
N LYS A 283 0.48 18.85 -14.12
CA LYS A 283 -0.99 18.70 -14.13
C LYS A 283 -1.57 18.48 -12.75
N PHE A 284 -0.93 17.64 -11.93
CA PHE A 284 -1.34 17.39 -10.55
C PHE A 284 -1.29 18.66 -9.70
N ILE A 285 -0.17 19.39 -9.74
CA ILE A 285 0.00 20.64 -8.98
C ILE A 285 -1.04 21.68 -9.44
N PHE A 286 -1.23 21.82 -10.75
CA PHE A 286 -2.24 22.72 -11.32
C PHE A 286 -3.65 22.38 -10.81
N ALA A 287 -4.03 21.10 -10.85
CA ALA A 287 -5.32 20.64 -10.35
C ALA A 287 -5.52 20.90 -8.85
N MET A 288 -4.50 20.68 -8.02
CA MET A 288 -4.58 20.96 -6.59
C MET A 288 -4.75 22.46 -6.33
N LYS A 289 -4.03 23.33 -7.05
CA LYS A 289 -4.19 24.78 -6.94
C LYS A 289 -5.58 25.23 -7.40
N ALA A 290 -6.06 24.71 -8.53
CA ALA A 290 -7.39 24.98 -9.05
C ALA A 290 -8.48 24.58 -8.05
N ALA A 291 -8.40 23.35 -7.52
CA ALA A 291 -9.35 22.85 -6.54
C ALA A 291 -9.34 23.69 -5.25
N ASN A 292 -8.17 24.09 -4.76
CA ASN A 292 -8.06 24.99 -3.60
C ASN A 292 -8.68 26.37 -3.87
N ASN A 293 -8.49 26.95 -5.06
CA ASN A 293 -8.99 28.29 -5.38
C ASN A 293 -10.52 28.30 -5.58
N ILE A 294 -11.08 27.22 -6.14
CA ILE A 294 -12.52 27.10 -6.37
C ILE A 294 -13.26 26.66 -5.10
N PHE A 295 -12.82 25.56 -4.48
CA PHE A 295 -13.55 24.88 -3.40
C PHE A 295 -12.95 25.12 -2.00
N GLY A 296 -11.68 25.49 -1.89
CA GLY A 296 -11.01 25.68 -0.61
C GLY A 296 -11.11 24.45 0.29
N LYS A 297 -11.64 24.62 1.50
CA LYS A 297 -11.80 23.53 2.49
C LYS A 297 -12.75 22.41 2.04
N ASP A 298 -13.63 22.69 1.08
CA ASP A 298 -14.66 21.79 0.57
C ASP A 298 -14.18 20.99 -0.66
N ALA A 299 -12.91 21.17 -1.08
CA ALA A 299 -12.34 20.45 -2.19
C ALA A 299 -12.44 18.93 -2.01
N PHE A 300 -12.92 18.25 -3.05
CA PHE A 300 -13.05 16.79 -3.13
C PHE A 300 -13.99 16.17 -2.08
N ARG A 301 -14.94 16.97 -1.57
CA ARG A 301 -15.95 16.54 -0.60
C ARG A 301 -17.33 16.63 -1.21
N LYS A 302 -18.26 15.84 -0.69
CA LYS A 302 -19.69 16.09 -0.90
C LYS A 302 -20.03 17.42 -0.22
N ILE A 303 -20.77 18.28 -0.91
CA ILE A 303 -21.18 19.59 -0.40
C ILE A 303 -22.71 19.58 -0.32
N THR A 304 -23.25 19.97 0.83
CA THR A 304 -24.69 20.14 1.04
C THR A 304 -25.03 21.62 1.11
N GLU A 305 -26.25 21.96 0.70
CA GLU A 305 -26.77 23.33 0.62
C GLU A 305 -26.80 24.03 1.99
N ASP A 306 -27.02 23.29 3.07
CA ASP A 306 -27.03 23.82 4.43
C ASP A 306 -25.63 24.11 4.98
N GLY A 307 -24.57 23.57 4.36
CA GLY A 307 -23.17 23.76 4.75
C GLY A 307 -22.81 23.25 6.15
N LYS A 308 -23.73 22.55 6.84
CA LYS A 308 -23.57 22.14 8.24
C LYS A 308 -22.75 20.87 8.38
N ARG A 309 -22.85 19.95 7.42
CA ARG A 309 -22.16 18.67 7.46
C ARG A 309 -20.86 18.72 6.68
N LYS A 310 -19.74 18.49 7.37
CA LYS A 310 -18.42 18.36 6.74
C LYS A 310 -18.18 16.90 6.38
N TYR A 311 -18.24 16.58 5.09
CA TYR A 311 -17.98 15.23 4.60
C TYR A 311 -16.47 14.92 4.52
N PRO A 312 -16.07 13.65 4.69
CA PRO A 312 -14.70 13.22 4.41
C PRO A 312 -14.35 13.43 2.93
N ILE A 313 -13.06 13.32 2.62
CA ILE A 313 -12.60 13.38 1.22
C ILE A 313 -13.07 12.12 0.55
N ASN A 314 -13.66 12.29 -0.62
CA ASN A 314 -14.20 11.19 -1.38
C ASN A 314 -13.30 10.88 -2.58
N LYS A 315 -12.92 9.60 -2.74
CA LYS A 315 -12.01 9.14 -3.81
C LYS A 315 -12.56 9.47 -5.20
N ALA A 316 -13.84 9.18 -5.46
CA ALA A 316 -14.47 9.40 -6.75
C ALA A 316 -14.50 10.89 -7.13
N LEU A 317 -14.82 11.77 -6.17
CA LEU A 317 -14.76 13.22 -6.36
C LEU A 317 -13.33 13.73 -6.54
N PHE A 318 -12.36 13.19 -5.80
CA PHE A 318 -10.96 13.52 -6.01
C PHE A 318 -10.53 13.20 -7.43
N GLU A 319 -10.71 11.96 -7.87
CA GLU A 319 -10.33 11.50 -9.21
C GLU A 319 -10.96 12.37 -10.30
N SER A 320 -12.28 12.53 -10.24
CA SER A 320 -13.04 13.17 -11.32
C SER A 320 -12.84 14.69 -11.37
N TRP A 321 -12.79 15.39 -10.22
CA TRP A 321 -12.46 16.83 -10.21
C TRP A 321 -11.01 17.08 -10.55
N SER A 322 -10.05 16.39 -9.92
CA SER A 322 -8.62 16.69 -10.12
C SER A 322 -8.20 16.48 -11.57
N VAL A 323 -8.63 15.40 -12.21
CA VAL A 323 -8.31 15.14 -13.63
C VAL A 323 -8.98 16.17 -14.52
N THR A 324 -10.27 16.47 -14.31
CA THR A 324 -10.98 17.42 -15.17
C THR A 324 -10.42 18.83 -15.03
N LEU A 325 -10.06 19.26 -13.81
CA LEU A 325 -9.39 20.54 -13.58
C LEU A 325 -7.99 20.58 -14.19
N SER A 326 -7.27 19.45 -14.24
CA SER A 326 -5.93 19.38 -14.82
C SER A 326 -5.87 19.56 -16.33
N ASP A 327 -7.01 19.43 -17.01
CA ASP A 327 -7.13 19.58 -18.46
C ASP A 327 -7.56 21.00 -18.89
N LEU A 328 -7.82 21.90 -17.94
CA LEU A 328 -8.18 23.28 -18.24
C LEU A 328 -6.97 24.11 -18.66
N ASN A 329 -7.20 25.12 -19.49
CA ASN A 329 -6.23 26.19 -19.71
C ASN A 329 -6.36 27.30 -18.65
N GLU A 330 -5.40 28.24 -18.63
CA GLU A 330 -5.35 29.30 -17.62
C GLU A 330 -6.59 30.22 -17.67
N GLN A 331 -7.09 30.57 -18.86
CA GLN A 331 -8.26 31.46 -19.03
C GLN A 331 -9.55 30.79 -18.54
N GLU A 332 -9.73 29.50 -18.83
CA GLU A 332 -10.85 28.71 -18.31
C GLU A 332 -10.80 28.65 -16.78
N LEU A 333 -9.62 28.41 -16.20
CA LEU A 333 -9.45 28.37 -14.75
C LEU A 333 -9.76 29.73 -14.10
N GLU A 334 -9.25 30.84 -14.65
CA GLU A 334 -9.54 32.19 -14.15
C GLU A 334 -11.04 32.45 -14.13
N THR A 335 -11.74 32.11 -15.23
CA THR A 335 -13.19 32.25 -15.34
C THR A 335 -13.92 31.41 -14.27
N LEU A 336 -13.49 30.16 -14.04
CA LEU A 336 -14.08 29.32 -13.00
C LEU A 336 -13.80 29.84 -11.58
N ILE A 337 -12.65 30.46 -11.33
CA ILE A 337 -12.31 31.06 -10.03
C ILE A 337 -13.19 32.29 -9.77
N GLU A 338 -13.37 33.16 -10.76
CA GLU A 338 -14.28 34.31 -10.69
C GLU A 338 -15.72 33.84 -10.42
N ARG A 339 -16.11 32.72 -11.02
CA ARG A 339 -17.46 32.13 -10.92
C ARG A 339 -17.57 30.97 -9.93
N LYS A 340 -16.65 30.86 -8.97
CA LYS A 340 -16.55 29.69 -8.08
C LYS A 340 -17.83 29.38 -7.30
N GLU A 341 -18.60 30.40 -6.92
CA GLU A 341 -19.87 30.20 -6.22
C GLU A 341 -20.92 29.57 -7.14
N LYS A 342 -20.92 29.91 -8.43
CA LYS A 342 -21.77 29.23 -9.42
C LYS A 342 -21.33 27.79 -9.66
N VAL A 343 -20.03 27.51 -9.68
CA VAL A 343 -19.51 26.14 -9.76
C VAL A 343 -20.05 25.30 -8.60
N LYS A 344 -19.98 25.82 -7.36
CA LYS A 344 -20.51 25.14 -6.18
C LYS A 344 -22.01 24.96 -6.24
N GLU A 345 -22.77 25.98 -6.63
CA GLU A 345 -24.23 25.92 -6.77
C GLU A 345 -24.65 24.81 -7.75
N VAL A 346 -24.07 24.79 -8.95
CA VAL A 346 -24.40 23.78 -9.97
C VAL A 346 -23.96 22.39 -9.51
N PHE A 347 -22.81 22.27 -8.83
CA PHE A 347 -22.35 21.00 -8.27
C PHE A 347 -23.28 20.47 -7.17
N ILE A 348 -23.69 21.31 -6.21
CA ILE A 348 -24.64 20.95 -5.15
C ILE A 348 -25.97 20.51 -5.77
N LYS A 349 -26.48 21.26 -6.74
CA LYS A 349 -27.71 20.92 -7.45
C LYS A 349 -27.61 19.56 -8.14
N LYS A 350 -26.49 19.27 -8.81
CA LYS A 350 -26.25 17.94 -9.41
C LYS A 350 -26.20 16.83 -8.36
N MET A 351 -25.60 17.07 -7.20
CA MET A 351 -25.57 16.09 -6.11
C MET A 351 -26.97 15.79 -5.54
N GLN A 352 -27.88 16.76 -5.55
CA GLN A 352 -29.25 16.62 -5.04
C GLN A 352 -30.22 16.03 -6.07
N ASP A 353 -30.19 16.54 -7.30
CA ASP A 353 -31.20 16.25 -8.32
C ASP A 353 -30.88 15.01 -9.16
N ASP A 354 -29.62 14.60 -9.22
CA ASP A 354 -29.14 13.50 -10.07
C ASP A 354 -28.72 12.29 -9.23
N SER A 355 -29.65 11.36 -9.02
CA SER A 355 -29.41 10.13 -8.24
C SER A 355 -28.29 9.27 -8.83
N ASN A 356 -28.14 9.24 -10.15
CA ASN A 356 -27.05 8.51 -10.80
C ASN A 356 -25.70 9.15 -10.50
N PHE A 357 -25.63 10.48 -10.45
CA PHE A 357 -24.42 11.18 -10.07
C PHE A 357 -24.07 10.91 -8.60
N LEU A 358 -25.05 11.02 -7.70
CA LEU A 358 -24.86 10.74 -6.28
C LEU A 358 -24.35 9.30 -6.03
N GLU A 359 -24.93 8.32 -6.72
CA GLU A 359 -24.47 6.92 -6.68
C GLU A 359 -23.03 6.79 -7.20
N SER A 360 -22.74 7.40 -8.36
CA SER A 360 -21.42 7.34 -8.99
C SER A 360 -20.30 7.97 -8.16
N VAL A 361 -20.61 8.87 -7.23
CA VAL A 361 -19.62 9.45 -6.30
C VAL A 361 -19.61 8.76 -4.93
N SER A 362 -20.65 7.98 -4.62
CA SER A 362 -20.72 7.21 -3.37
C SER A 362 -19.99 5.87 -3.51
N GLN A 363 -20.06 5.24 -4.68
CA GLN A 363 -19.32 4.03 -5.00
C GLN A 363 -18.23 4.34 -6.03
N ALA A 364 -16.97 4.35 -5.59
CA ALA A 364 -15.85 4.71 -6.46
C ALA A 364 -15.67 3.74 -7.64
N ALA A 365 -16.13 2.49 -7.58
CA ALA A 365 -15.95 1.52 -8.65
C ALA A 365 -17.03 1.58 -9.75
N THR A 366 -18.18 2.22 -9.50
CA THR A 366 -19.34 2.18 -10.42
C THR A 366 -19.55 3.50 -11.14
N LYS A 367 -20.16 3.44 -12.33
CA LYS A 367 -20.56 4.60 -13.15
C LYS A 367 -19.44 5.65 -13.35
N VAL A 368 -18.20 5.18 -13.50
CA VAL A 368 -17.01 6.06 -13.62
C VAL A 368 -17.14 7.05 -14.78
N PRO A 369 -17.48 6.64 -16.03
CA PRO A 369 -17.63 7.61 -17.12
C PRO A 369 -18.70 8.66 -16.82
N TYR A 370 -19.79 8.26 -16.16
CA TYR A 370 -20.88 9.15 -15.80
C TYR A 370 -20.44 10.31 -14.91
N ARG A 371 -19.69 10.04 -13.82
CA ARG A 371 -19.23 11.13 -12.94
C ARG A 371 -18.28 12.09 -13.63
N PHE A 372 -17.37 11.59 -14.47
CA PHE A 372 -16.45 12.42 -15.24
C PHE A 372 -17.21 13.31 -16.23
N ASP A 373 -18.16 12.73 -16.97
CA ASP A 373 -18.98 13.48 -17.93
C ASP A 373 -19.87 14.51 -17.24
N THR A 374 -20.42 14.20 -16.07
CA THR A 374 -21.22 15.13 -15.28
C THR A 374 -20.38 16.32 -14.79
N ILE A 375 -19.18 16.08 -14.27
CA ILE A 375 -18.27 17.17 -13.85
C ILE A 375 -17.83 18.03 -15.05
N LYS A 376 -17.52 17.41 -16.19
CA LYS A 376 -17.24 18.16 -17.43
C LYS A 376 -18.42 19.03 -17.86
N LYS A 377 -19.66 18.55 -17.72
CA LYS A 377 -20.87 19.33 -18.01
C LYS A 377 -21.02 20.51 -17.05
N ILE A 378 -20.76 20.31 -15.75
CA ILE A 378 -20.78 21.40 -14.74
C ILE A 378 -19.80 22.50 -15.16
N ILE A 379 -18.55 22.15 -15.46
CA ILE A 379 -17.53 23.13 -15.89
C ILE A 379 -17.97 23.86 -17.17
N LYS A 380 -18.41 23.11 -18.18
CA LYS A 380 -18.84 23.70 -19.46
C LYS A 380 -20.02 24.65 -19.29
N GLU A 381 -20.99 24.30 -18.46
CA GLU A 381 -22.15 25.14 -18.14
C GLU A 381 -21.68 26.49 -17.58
N VAL A 382 -20.83 26.46 -16.55
CA VAL A 382 -20.33 27.68 -15.89
C VAL A 382 -19.46 28.53 -16.80
N LEU A 383 -18.65 27.91 -17.66
CA LEU A 383 -17.85 28.64 -18.66
C LEU A 383 -18.73 29.31 -19.72
N SER A 384 -19.85 28.68 -20.10
CA SER A 384 -20.76 29.17 -21.14
C SER A 384 -21.75 30.26 -20.69
N CYS A 385 -21.93 30.45 -19.38
CA CYS A 385 -22.77 31.53 -18.87
C CYS A 385 -22.18 32.89 -19.26
N TYR A 386 -22.97 33.79 -19.84
CA TYR A 386 -22.56 35.19 -20.01
C TYR A 386 -22.80 35.94 -18.69
N ASN A 387 -21.94 36.92 -18.38
CA ASN A 387 -22.18 37.81 -17.25
C ASN A 387 -23.48 38.58 -17.54
N HIS A 388 -24.54 38.27 -16.79
CA HIS A 388 -25.79 39.04 -16.81
C HIS A 388 -25.75 40.16 -15.78
#